data_AF-A0A3G3K318-F1
#
_entry.id   AF-A0A3G3K318-F1
#
_cell.length_a   1.000
_cell.length_b   1.000
_cell.length_c   1.000
_cell.angle_alpha   90.00
_cell.angle_beta   90.00
_cell.angle_gamma   90.00
#
_symmetry.space_group_name_H-M   'P 1'
#
loop_
_entity.id
_entity.type
_entity.pdbx_description
1 polymer ?
#
loop_
_entity_poly.entity_id
_entity_poly.type
_entity_poly.pdbx_seq_one_letter_code
_entity_poly.pdbx_strand_id
1 'polypeptide(L)'
;MIARAINALGVYFGEEVDLLQAKEDNKEGFWEHQNIVRLNDEILEALGIEWHASAPLDDSWWTKDKFKPFEEQIVSLVEKTFVPQSMWGWKDPRTSILIPLWIRALKRLDIELQFVIPVRNPIDVASSLANRDEIEFSKAAGIWQLYTLSALHFSQGFPRLVVQYDKFVENPVIQLQRLGKFMNVEADFHQISEEIINPSLRHKKSDLLSLENMANSERVTQSIVEAYSISLELADKNGVADDSAVQFQIDRVYNEVSKWRRLLLPTSIKPKLQIFWKELNEETFVEHHSLSANVDPSTGYETFRFPLASGKVVRIDPIDQPGLISIRKLAFTDGNGMQIDLIADAQLDTTENLIQVEELGDGRGLDFISLNKDPQMIFRLPGFDDEAGILEVELKVTTDSIEVREAFIEIIKKNTVAYSELASQIQQLQTQIQQIQLQVTDINSSSLQKVSRKFDRWIR
;
A
#
# COMPACT_ATOMS: atom_id res chain seq x y z
N MET A 1 -11.46 23.05 -14.63
CA MET A 1 -10.70 23.05 -15.90
C MET A 1 -10.76 21.73 -16.70
N ILE A 2 -10.08 20.62 -16.35
CA ILE A 2 -10.07 19.41 -17.22
C ILE A 2 -11.47 18.83 -17.45
N ALA A 3 -12.29 18.72 -16.40
CA ALA A 3 -13.68 18.27 -16.52
C ALA A 3 -14.51 19.17 -17.47
N ARG A 4 -14.35 20.50 -17.33
CA ARG A 4 -14.96 21.51 -18.21
C ARG A 4 -14.51 21.36 -19.67
N ALA A 5 -13.23 21.04 -19.90
CA ALA A 5 -12.70 20.77 -21.23
C ALA A 5 -13.32 19.53 -21.87
N ILE A 6 -13.48 18.45 -21.09
CA ILE A 6 -14.13 17.21 -21.53
C ILE A 6 -15.60 17.47 -21.87
N ASN A 7 -16.31 18.27 -21.05
CA ASN A 7 -17.68 18.67 -21.37
C ASN A 7 -17.77 19.53 -22.65
N ALA A 8 -16.84 20.47 -22.85
CA ALA A 8 -16.77 21.27 -24.08
C ALA A 8 -16.47 20.44 -25.35
N LEU A 9 -15.87 19.25 -25.19
CA LEU A 9 -15.69 18.26 -26.26
C LEU A 9 -16.96 17.40 -26.49
N GLY A 10 -18.07 17.72 -25.84
CA GLY A 10 -19.38 17.10 -26.08
C GLY A 10 -19.73 15.95 -25.14
N VAL A 11 -18.98 15.73 -24.06
CA VAL A 11 -19.31 14.69 -23.07
C VAL A 11 -20.41 15.19 -22.13
N TYR A 12 -21.51 14.46 -22.07
CA TYR A 12 -22.60 14.74 -21.14
C TYR A 12 -22.27 14.31 -19.72
N PHE A 13 -22.40 15.22 -18.75
CA PHE A 13 -22.14 14.95 -17.32
C PHE A 13 -23.40 14.91 -16.44
N GLY A 14 -24.58 15.08 -17.03
CA GLY A 14 -25.84 15.31 -16.32
C GLY A 14 -26.45 16.66 -16.66
N GLU A 15 -27.72 16.85 -16.32
CA GLU A 15 -28.37 18.15 -16.40
C GLU A 15 -27.74 19.13 -15.41
N GLU A 16 -27.75 20.43 -15.72
CA GLU A 16 -27.14 21.46 -14.87
C GLU A 16 -27.69 21.44 -13.42
N VAL A 17 -28.98 21.11 -13.26
CA VAL A 17 -29.64 20.97 -11.95
C VAL A 17 -29.10 19.82 -11.11
N ASP A 18 -28.55 18.79 -11.76
CA ASP A 18 -28.02 17.60 -11.13
C ASP A 18 -26.50 17.70 -10.86
N LEU A 19 -25.86 18.79 -11.30
CA LEU A 19 -24.45 19.08 -11.01
C LEU A 19 -24.32 19.85 -9.70
N LEU A 20 -23.24 19.57 -8.94
CA LEU A 20 -22.93 20.34 -7.73
C LEU A 20 -22.59 21.80 -8.08
N GLN A 21 -23.32 22.72 -7.47
CA GLN A 21 -23.15 24.16 -7.67
C GLN A 21 -21.77 24.63 -7.19
N ALA A 22 -21.27 25.69 -7.84
CA ALA A 22 -20.03 26.36 -7.45
C ALA A 22 -20.12 26.87 -6.00
N LYS A 23 -19.06 26.63 -5.22
CA LYS A 23 -18.86 27.19 -3.87
C LYS A 23 -17.77 28.26 -3.93
N GLU A 24 -17.60 29.05 -2.86
CA GLU A 24 -16.61 30.14 -2.81
C GLU A 24 -15.17 29.68 -3.13
N ASP A 25 -14.83 28.44 -2.76
CA ASP A 25 -13.55 27.78 -2.98
C ASP A 25 -13.39 27.16 -4.39
N ASN A 26 -14.47 27.03 -5.16
CA ASN A 26 -14.44 26.58 -6.56
C ASN A 26 -15.51 27.30 -7.40
N LYS A 27 -15.18 28.52 -7.84
CA LYS A 27 -16.07 29.41 -8.60
C LYS A 27 -16.48 28.90 -9.99
N GLU A 28 -15.81 27.87 -10.53
CA GLU A 28 -16.11 27.28 -11.85
C GLU A 28 -17.02 26.03 -11.78
N GLY A 29 -17.51 25.66 -10.59
CA GLY A 29 -18.33 24.47 -10.38
C GLY A 29 -17.50 23.20 -10.19
N PHE A 30 -18.06 22.20 -9.50
CA PHE A 30 -17.37 20.95 -9.20
C PHE A 30 -17.39 19.96 -10.37
N TRP A 31 -18.34 20.14 -11.30
CA TRP A 31 -18.63 19.21 -12.42
C TRP A 31 -18.90 17.78 -11.94
N GLU A 32 -19.38 17.67 -10.70
CA GLU A 32 -19.68 16.42 -10.01
C GLU A 32 -21.20 16.21 -10.01
N HIS A 33 -21.64 15.06 -10.51
CA HIS A 33 -23.05 14.69 -10.53
C HIS A 33 -23.51 14.32 -9.12
N GLN A 34 -24.53 15.01 -8.58
CA GLN A 34 -24.98 14.91 -7.19
C GLN A 34 -25.32 13.46 -6.78
N ASN A 35 -26.07 12.74 -7.62
CA ASN A 35 -26.43 11.35 -7.33
C ASN A 35 -25.22 10.39 -7.30
N ILE A 36 -24.17 10.67 -8.08
CA ILE A 36 -22.93 9.88 -8.06
C ILE A 36 -22.15 10.17 -6.78
N VAL A 37 -22.01 11.44 -6.40
CA VAL A 37 -21.34 11.83 -5.15
C VAL A 37 -22.01 11.17 -3.97
N ARG A 38 -23.35 11.28 -3.89
CA ARG A 38 -24.13 10.66 -2.82
C ARG A 38 -23.92 9.14 -2.77
N LEU A 39 -24.02 8.46 -3.91
CA LEU A 39 -23.84 7.01 -3.97
C LEU A 39 -22.42 6.60 -3.57
N ASN A 40 -21.41 7.35 -4.00
CA ASN A 40 -20.03 7.11 -3.58
C ASN A 40 -19.85 7.33 -2.07
N ASP A 41 -20.44 8.37 -1.49
CA ASP A 41 -20.40 8.59 -0.03
C ASP A 41 -21.09 7.45 0.74
N GLU A 42 -22.24 6.95 0.27
CA GLU A 42 -22.93 5.79 0.87
C GLU A 42 -22.07 4.51 0.79
N ILE A 43 -21.34 4.30 -0.31
CA ILE A 43 -20.40 3.17 -0.46
C ILE A 43 -19.20 3.31 0.49
N LEU A 44 -18.64 4.52 0.63
CA LEU A 44 -17.54 4.80 1.56
C LEU A 44 -17.97 4.57 3.01
N GLU A 45 -19.17 5.00 3.38
CA GLU A 45 -19.76 4.74 4.70
C GLU A 45 -19.88 3.22 4.95
N ALA A 46 -20.35 2.45 3.97
CA ALA A 46 -20.44 0.99 4.07
C ALA A 46 -19.06 0.29 4.16
N LEU A 47 -17.99 0.96 3.73
CA LEU A 47 -16.60 0.56 3.90
C LEU A 47 -16.01 1.03 5.24
N GLY A 48 -16.71 1.89 5.98
CA GLY A 48 -16.22 2.49 7.23
C GLY A 48 -15.12 3.51 7.01
N ILE A 49 -15.07 4.15 5.83
CA ILE A 49 -14.07 5.16 5.49
C ILE A 49 -14.74 6.46 5.01
N GLU A 50 -13.97 7.54 5.06
CA GLU A 50 -14.40 8.85 4.57
C GLU A 50 -13.66 9.23 3.28
N TRP A 51 -14.10 10.28 2.60
CA TRP A 51 -13.47 10.75 1.35
C TRP A 51 -11.99 11.08 1.53
N HIS A 52 -11.56 11.56 2.70
CA HIS A 52 -10.15 11.84 2.97
C HIS A 52 -9.36 10.60 3.43
N ALA A 53 -9.85 9.39 3.12
CA ALA A 53 -9.12 8.17 3.32
C ALA A 53 -7.78 8.25 2.59
N SER A 54 -6.72 7.91 3.30
CA SER A 54 -5.40 7.65 2.73
C SER A 54 -5.06 6.16 2.81
N ALA A 55 -5.94 5.35 3.38
CA ALA A 55 -5.83 3.92 3.53
C ALA A 55 -6.37 3.17 2.30
N PRO A 56 -5.63 2.20 1.74
CA PRO A 56 -6.16 1.32 0.70
C PRO A 56 -7.22 0.40 1.30
N LEU A 57 -8.17 0.05 0.44
CA LEU A 57 -9.28 -0.85 0.78
C LEU A 57 -8.81 -2.31 0.76
N ASP A 58 -9.55 -3.17 1.49
CA ASP A 58 -9.35 -4.61 1.43
C ASP A 58 -9.37 -5.14 -0.01
N ASP A 59 -8.49 -6.09 -0.31
CA ASP A 59 -8.50 -6.76 -1.61
C ASP A 59 -9.89 -7.39 -1.87
N SER A 60 -10.41 -7.20 -3.07
CA SER A 60 -11.71 -7.73 -3.50
C SER A 60 -12.91 -7.28 -2.65
N TRP A 61 -12.84 -6.15 -1.94
CA TRP A 61 -13.95 -5.64 -1.11
C TRP A 61 -15.27 -5.56 -1.89
N TRP A 62 -15.23 -5.18 -3.18
CA TRP A 62 -16.37 -5.03 -4.08
C TRP A 62 -17.07 -6.35 -4.43
N THR A 63 -16.47 -7.49 -4.07
CA THR A 63 -17.06 -8.82 -4.27
C THR A 63 -17.97 -9.25 -3.13
N LYS A 64 -17.83 -8.63 -1.94
CA LYS A 64 -18.59 -8.98 -0.73
C LYS A 64 -20.10 -8.72 -0.99
N ASP A 65 -20.95 -9.64 -0.51
CA ASP A 65 -22.40 -9.59 -0.76
C ASP A 65 -23.06 -8.28 -0.32
N LYS A 66 -22.53 -7.64 0.72
CA LYS A 66 -23.02 -6.34 1.20
C LYS A 66 -22.95 -5.21 0.15
N PHE A 67 -22.15 -5.36 -0.91
CA PHE A 67 -22.04 -4.36 -1.98
C PHE A 67 -22.91 -4.61 -3.21
N LYS A 68 -23.59 -5.76 -3.29
CA LYS A 68 -24.55 -6.05 -4.38
C LYS A 68 -25.66 -4.99 -4.50
N PRO A 69 -26.27 -4.48 -3.42
CA PRO A 69 -27.28 -3.44 -3.54
C PRO A 69 -26.75 -2.14 -4.17
N PHE A 70 -25.51 -1.74 -3.86
CA PHE A 70 -24.88 -0.57 -4.47
C PHE A 70 -24.59 -0.80 -5.95
N GLU A 71 -24.19 -2.01 -6.34
CA GLU A 71 -24.04 -2.38 -7.75
C GLU A 71 -25.35 -2.17 -8.53
N GLU A 72 -26.50 -2.61 -7.99
CA GLU A 72 -27.81 -2.38 -8.61
C GLU A 72 -28.18 -0.90 -8.70
N GLN A 73 -27.83 -0.11 -7.67
CA GLN A 73 -28.05 1.33 -7.68
C GLN A 73 -27.21 2.04 -8.74
N ILE A 74 -25.94 1.65 -8.90
CA ILE A 74 -25.06 2.15 -9.97
C ILE A 74 -25.68 1.83 -11.33
N VAL A 75 -26.06 0.57 -11.55
CA VAL A 75 -26.71 0.11 -12.79
C VAL A 75 -27.94 0.96 -13.09
N SER A 76 -28.86 1.09 -12.15
CA SER A 76 -30.09 1.86 -12.35
C SER A 76 -29.82 3.36 -12.59
N LEU A 77 -28.81 3.95 -11.94
CA LEU A 77 -28.46 5.35 -12.14
C LEU A 77 -27.92 5.56 -13.56
N VAL A 78 -27.01 4.69 -13.99
CA VAL A 78 -26.37 4.78 -15.31
C VAL A 78 -27.37 4.57 -16.44
N GLU A 79 -28.21 3.54 -16.35
CA GLU A 79 -29.24 3.25 -17.35
C GLU A 79 -30.21 4.42 -17.55
N LYS A 80 -30.62 5.09 -16.47
CA LYS A 80 -31.63 6.16 -16.53
C LYS A 80 -31.04 7.48 -16.99
N THR A 81 -29.87 7.85 -16.46
CA THR A 81 -29.32 9.20 -16.62
C THR A 81 -28.41 9.29 -17.85
N PHE A 82 -27.62 8.25 -18.10
CA PHE A 82 -26.46 8.37 -18.97
C PHE A 82 -26.57 7.56 -20.27
N VAL A 83 -27.10 6.33 -20.22
CA VAL A 83 -27.29 5.49 -21.42
C VAL A 83 -28.09 6.16 -22.55
N PRO A 84 -29.07 7.05 -22.30
CA PRO A 84 -29.76 7.76 -23.38
C PRO A 84 -28.86 8.70 -24.21
N GLN A 85 -27.65 9.02 -23.74
CA GLN A 85 -26.72 9.95 -24.37
C GLN A 85 -25.68 9.20 -25.19
N SER A 86 -25.26 9.76 -26.33
CA SER A 86 -24.29 9.12 -27.23
C SER A 86 -22.87 9.08 -26.66
N MET A 87 -22.51 10.08 -25.85
CA MET A 87 -21.21 10.18 -25.19
C MET A 87 -21.39 10.89 -23.86
N TRP A 88 -21.01 10.21 -22.78
CA TRP A 88 -21.26 10.67 -21.43
C TRP A 88 -20.14 10.24 -20.49
N GLY A 89 -20.12 10.86 -19.32
CA GLY A 89 -19.16 10.54 -18.28
C GLY A 89 -19.52 11.26 -16.99
N TRP A 90 -18.66 11.16 -16.02
CA TRP A 90 -18.75 11.92 -14.79
C TRP A 90 -17.37 12.12 -14.21
N LYS A 91 -17.28 13.06 -13.28
CA LYS A 91 -16.11 13.23 -12.43
C LYS A 91 -16.58 13.16 -10.99
N ASP A 92 -15.88 12.36 -10.19
CA ASP A 92 -15.89 12.42 -8.72
C ASP A 92 -14.59 11.75 -8.25
N PRO A 93 -13.76 12.40 -7.42
CA PRO A 93 -12.48 11.83 -6.98
C PRO A 93 -12.63 10.46 -6.29
N ARG A 94 -13.70 10.23 -5.52
CA ARG A 94 -13.90 8.97 -4.76
C ARG A 94 -14.08 7.80 -5.71
N THR A 95 -14.55 8.04 -6.94
CA THR A 95 -14.60 7.04 -8.00
C THR A 95 -13.24 6.36 -8.17
N SER A 96 -12.11 7.06 -7.99
CA SER A 96 -10.75 6.50 -8.14
C SER A 96 -10.47 5.31 -7.23
N ILE A 97 -11.02 5.28 -6.01
CA ILE A 97 -10.86 4.16 -5.07
C ILE A 97 -12.03 3.16 -5.15
N LEU A 98 -13.12 3.55 -5.81
CA LEU A 98 -14.32 2.73 -6.01
C LEU A 98 -14.42 2.07 -7.39
N ILE A 99 -13.43 2.30 -8.27
CA ILE A 99 -13.39 1.81 -9.66
C ILE A 99 -13.82 0.34 -9.80
N PRO A 100 -13.36 -0.62 -8.95
CA PRO A 100 -13.72 -2.03 -9.13
C PRO A 100 -15.23 -2.31 -9.09
N LEU A 101 -15.96 -1.62 -8.20
CA LEU A 101 -17.41 -1.77 -8.11
C LEU A 101 -18.11 -1.11 -9.31
N TRP A 102 -17.63 0.06 -9.73
CA TRP A 102 -18.14 0.75 -10.93
C TRP A 102 -17.94 -0.08 -12.20
N ILE A 103 -16.73 -0.63 -12.42
CA ILE A 103 -16.46 -1.52 -13.57
C ILE A 103 -17.39 -2.72 -13.55
N ARG A 104 -17.61 -3.34 -12.39
CA ARG A 104 -18.49 -4.49 -12.25
C ARG A 104 -19.93 -4.17 -12.67
N ALA A 105 -20.46 -3.03 -12.20
CA ALA A 105 -21.78 -2.55 -12.57
C ALA A 105 -21.88 -2.23 -14.07
N LEU A 106 -20.93 -1.46 -14.61
CA LEU A 106 -20.93 -1.00 -16.00
C LEU A 106 -20.75 -2.14 -17.01
N LYS A 107 -20.01 -3.20 -16.65
CA LYS A 107 -19.92 -4.42 -17.46
C LYS A 107 -21.26 -5.12 -17.67
N ARG A 108 -22.20 -5.00 -16.73
CA ARG A 108 -23.55 -5.58 -16.89
C ARG A 108 -24.39 -4.85 -17.93
N LEU A 109 -24.03 -3.61 -18.22
CA LEU A 109 -24.67 -2.74 -19.20
C LEU A 109 -23.97 -2.76 -20.56
N ASP A 110 -22.93 -3.58 -20.71
CA ASP A 110 -22.11 -3.67 -21.94
C ASP A 110 -21.55 -2.30 -22.38
N ILE A 111 -21.18 -1.45 -21.39
CA ILE A 111 -20.66 -0.11 -21.64
C ILE A 111 -19.15 -0.17 -21.92
N GLU A 112 -18.72 0.45 -23.01
CA GLU A 112 -17.31 0.72 -23.28
C GLU A 112 -16.77 1.81 -22.35
N LEU A 113 -15.73 1.49 -21.58
CA LEU A 113 -15.16 2.41 -20.59
C LEU A 113 -13.88 3.05 -21.08
N GLN A 114 -13.76 4.36 -20.84
CA GLN A 114 -12.53 5.12 -21.04
C GLN A 114 -12.21 5.94 -19.78
N PHE A 115 -10.94 6.03 -19.43
CA PHE A 115 -10.49 6.73 -18.23
C PHE A 115 -9.62 7.94 -18.59
N VAL A 116 -10.03 9.14 -18.16
CA VAL A 116 -9.15 10.32 -18.17
C VAL A 116 -8.66 10.56 -16.75
N ILE A 117 -7.36 10.37 -16.53
CA ILE A 117 -6.74 10.43 -15.20
C ILE A 117 -5.95 11.73 -15.09
N PRO A 118 -6.49 12.78 -14.44
CA PRO A 118 -5.75 14.01 -14.23
C PRO A 118 -4.68 13.80 -13.15
N VAL A 119 -3.46 14.24 -13.42
CA VAL A 119 -2.36 14.19 -12.45
C VAL A 119 -1.79 15.57 -12.23
N ARG A 120 -1.52 15.88 -10.96
CA ARG A 120 -0.86 17.10 -10.51
C ARG A 120 0.20 16.76 -9.50
N ASN A 121 1.21 17.62 -9.38
CA ASN A 121 2.28 17.49 -8.40
C ASN A 121 1.69 17.24 -6.98
N PRO A 122 2.10 16.15 -6.29
CA PRO A 122 1.63 15.81 -4.95
C PRO A 122 1.79 16.93 -3.92
N ILE A 123 2.86 17.72 -3.98
CA ILE A 123 3.11 18.84 -3.06
C ILE A 123 2.05 19.92 -3.23
N ASP A 124 1.71 20.24 -4.48
CA ASP A 124 0.71 21.26 -4.78
C ASP A 124 -0.68 20.81 -4.34
N VAL A 125 -0.99 19.52 -4.52
CA VAL A 125 -2.25 18.93 -4.03
C VAL A 125 -2.29 18.92 -2.51
N ALA A 126 -1.24 18.44 -1.85
CA ALA A 126 -1.16 18.39 -0.39
C ALA A 126 -1.25 19.80 0.23
N SER A 127 -0.57 20.79 -0.36
CA SER A 127 -0.66 22.19 0.06
C SER A 127 -2.07 22.76 -0.12
N SER A 128 -2.75 22.39 -1.21
CA SER A 128 -4.12 22.84 -1.46
C SER A 128 -5.11 22.28 -0.44
N LEU A 129 -4.98 20.98 -0.12
CA LEU A 129 -5.82 20.32 0.89
C LEU A 129 -5.54 20.85 2.30
N ALA A 130 -4.28 21.10 2.65
CA ALA A 130 -3.92 21.68 3.93
C ALA A 130 -4.52 23.08 4.13
N ASN A 131 -4.53 23.91 3.08
CA ASN A 131 -5.08 25.26 3.14
C ASN A 131 -6.62 25.28 3.16
N ARG A 132 -7.27 24.35 2.45
CA ARG A 132 -8.73 24.35 2.28
C ARG A 132 -9.44 23.60 3.41
N ASP A 133 -8.93 22.42 3.77
CA ASP A 133 -9.60 21.45 4.63
C ASP A 133 -8.88 21.24 5.97
N GLU A 134 -7.81 22.00 6.26
CA GLU A 134 -6.97 21.86 7.45
C GLU A 134 -6.38 20.45 7.63
N ILE A 135 -6.20 19.73 6.52
CA ILE A 135 -5.63 18.38 6.50
C ILE A 135 -4.10 18.47 6.63
N GLU A 136 -3.52 17.73 7.56
CA GLU A 136 -2.08 17.63 7.73
C GLU A 136 -1.39 17.19 6.41
N PHE A 137 -0.24 17.78 6.10
CA PHE A 137 0.43 17.64 4.81
C PHE A 137 0.72 16.17 4.43
N SER A 138 1.21 15.38 5.37
CA SER A 138 1.55 13.96 5.18
C SER A 138 0.28 13.13 4.92
N LYS A 139 -0.81 13.40 5.65
CA LYS A 139 -2.14 12.82 5.35
C LYS A 139 -2.61 13.20 3.95
N ALA A 140 -2.51 14.47 3.58
CA ALA A 140 -2.92 14.98 2.27
C ALA A 140 -2.11 14.35 1.11
N ALA A 141 -0.79 14.20 1.29
CA ALA A 141 0.07 13.50 0.35
C ALA A 141 -0.30 12.01 0.24
N GLY A 142 -0.71 11.39 1.36
CA GLY A 142 -1.21 10.02 1.37
C GLY A 142 -2.56 9.84 0.66
N ILE A 143 -3.47 10.82 0.75
CA ILE A 143 -4.71 10.83 -0.03
C ILE A 143 -4.38 10.89 -1.53
N TRP A 144 -3.50 11.80 -1.93
CA TRP A 144 -3.04 11.90 -3.33
C TRP A 144 -2.48 10.57 -3.83
N GLN A 145 -1.65 9.91 -3.02
CA GLN A 145 -1.04 8.63 -3.35
C GLN A 145 -2.09 7.55 -3.58
N LEU A 146 -3.00 7.39 -2.63
CA LEU A 146 -4.04 6.36 -2.71
C LEU A 146 -4.91 6.56 -3.95
N TYR A 147 -5.40 7.77 -4.16
CA TYR A 147 -6.32 8.06 -5.25
C TYR A 147 -5.66 7.88 -6.62
N THR A 148 -4.45 8.41 -6.78
CA THR A 148 -3.70 8.31 -8.04
C THR A 148 -3.34 6.86 -8.35
N LEU A 149 -2.77 6.13 -7.38
CA LEU A 149 -2.41 4.72 -7.58
C LEU A 149 -3.64 3.85 -7.79
N SER A 150 -4.76 4.09 -7.10
CA SER A 150 -5.99 3.31 -7.31
C SER A 150 -6.57 3.53 -8.70
N ALA A 151 -6.56 4.78 -9.18
CA ALA A 151 -6.98 5.10 -10.54
C ALA A 151 -6.10 4.38 -11.58
N LEU A 152 -4.79 4.41 -11.40
CA LEU A 152 -3.83 3.73 -12.29
C LEU A 152 -3.90 2.20 -12.18
N HIS A 153 -4.10 1.64 -11.00
CA HIS A 153 -4.12 0.19 -10.82
C HIS A 153 -5.43 -0.39 -11.38
N PHE A 154 -6.59 0.14 -10.97
CA PHE A 154 -7.88 -0.45 -11.32
C PHE A 154 -8.40 -0.08 -12.71
N SER A 155 -7.86 0.94 -13.36
CA SER A 155 -8.17 1.21 -14.78
C SER A 155 -7.38 0.34 -15.75
N GLN A 156 -6.57 -0.61 -15.26
CA GLN A 156 -5.79 -1.51 -16.10
C GLN A 156 -6.69 -2.29 -17.06
N GLY A 157 -6.23 -2.44 -18.31
CA GLY A 157 -6.96 -3.17 -19.34
C GLY A 157 -8.07 -2.36 -20.03
N PHE A 158 -8.29 -1.11 -19.61
CA PHE A 158 -9.19 -0.17 -20.28
C PHE A 158 -8.40 0.95 -20.97
N PRO A 159 -8.93 1.52 -22.08
CA PRO A 159 -8.37 2.73 -22.65
C PRO A 159 -8.27 3.84 -21.59
N ARG A 160 -7.07 4.38 -21.40
CA ARG A 160 -6.84 5.49 -20.48
C ARG A 160 -5.89 6.54 -21.04
N LEU A 161 -6.12 7.79 -20.63
CA LEU A 161 -5.27 8.93 -20.93
C LEU A 161 -4.91 9.64 -19.62
N VAL A 162 -3.61 9.75 -19.33
CA VAL A 162 -3.12 10.55 -18.21
C VAL A 162 -2.87 11.98 -18.68
N VAL A 163 -3.46 12.94 -17.98
CA VAL A 163 -3.39 14.36 -18.33
C VAL A 163 -2.72 15.12 -17.19
N GLN A 164 -1.51 15.63 -17.44
CA GLN A 164 -0.82 16.47 -16.45
C GLN A 164 -1.46 17.86 -16.41
N TYR A 165 -1.91 18.26 -15.21
CA TYR A 165 -2.54 19.55 -14.97
C TYR A 165 -1.67 20.73 -15.45
N ASP A 166 -0.38 20.72 -15.11
CA ASP A 166 0.52 21.82 -15.48
C ASP A 166 0.69 21.95 -17.00
N LYS A 167 0.79 20.82 -17.72
CA LYS A 167 0.84 20.83 -19.19
C LYS A 167 -0.48 21.29 -19.80
N PHE A 168 -1.61 20.99 -19.17
CA PHE A 168 -2.92 21.46 -19.60
C PHE A 168 -3.05 22.97 -19.46
N VAL A 169 -2.59 23.55 -18.36
CA VAL A 169 -2.57 25.01 -18.17
C VAL A 169 -1.60 25.68 -19.15
N GLU A 170 -0.41 25.11 -19.34
CA GLU A 170 0.64 25.73 -20.17
C GLU A 170 0.38 25.61 -21.67
N ASN A 171 -0.12 24.46 -22.13
CA ASN A 171 -0.34 24.14 -23.54
C ASN A 171 -1.72 23.50 -23.76
N PRO A 172 -2.79 24.25 -23.50
CA PRO A 172 -4.18 23.79 -23.51
C PRO A 172 -4.61 23.17 -24.84
N VAL A 173 -4.32 23.83 -25.96
CA VAL A 173 -4.69 23.36 -27.31
C VAL A 173 -4.07 21.99 -27.59
N ILE A 174 -2.81 21.79 -27.22
CA ILE A 174 -2.12 20.50 -27.39
C ILE A 174 -2.79 19.42 -26.54
N GLN A 175 -3.16 19.72 -25.29
CA GLN A 175 -3.85 18.76 -24.44
C GLN A 175 -5.29 18.48 -24.89
N LEU A 176 -6.00 19.49 -25.41
CA LEU A 176 -7.32 19.34 -26.02
C LEU A 176 -7.26 18.46 -27.26
N GLN A 177 -6.25 18.62 -28.12
CA GLN A 177 -6.02 17.73 -29.26
C GLN A 177 -5.77 16.28 -28.82
N ARG A 178 -5.01 16.07 -27.74
CA ARG A 178 -4.79 14.73 -27.17
C ARG A 178 -6.10 14.12 -26.65
N LEU A 179 -6.92 14.91 -25.93
CA LEU A 179 -8.23 14.50 -25.45
C LEU A 179 -9.19 14.19 -26.60
N GLY A 180 -9.28 15.06 -27.60
CA GLY A 180 -10.11 14.87 -28.79
C GLY A 180 -9.72 13.61 -29.54
N LYS A 181 -8.42 13.36 -29.75
CA LYS A 181 -7.94 12.11 -30.34
C LYS A 181 -8.30 10.88 -29.52
N PHE A 182 -8.18 10.96 -28.19
CA PHE A 182 -8.51 9.84 -27.29
C PHE A 182 -10.00 9.50 -27.28
N MET A 183 -10.86 10.52 -27.29
CA MET A 183 -12.32 10.38 -27.30
C MET A 183 -12.92 10.27 -28.72
N ASN A 184 -12.07 10.30 -29.76
CA ASN A 184 -12.47 10.32 -31.17
C ASN A 184 -13.43 11.48 -31.52
N VAL A 185 -13.11 12.68 -31.05
CA VAL A 185 -13.85 13.93 -31.26
C VAL A 185 -13.04 14.90 -32.10
N GLU A 186 -13.65 15.44 -33.15
CA GLU A 186 -13.13 16.58 -33.92
C GLU A 186 -13.83 17.87 -33.46
N ALA A 187 -13.06 18.90 -33.12
CA ALA A 187 -13.56 20.19 -32.66
C ALA A 187 -12.57 21.31 -32.96
N ASP A 188 -13.01 22.57 -32.85
CA ASP A 188 -12.11 23.72 -32.83
C ASP A 188 -11.45 23.85 -31.44
N PHE A 189 -10.31 23.19 -31.28
CA PHE A 189 -9.57 23.19 -30.02
C PHE A 189 -9.03 24.57 -29.62
N HIS A 190 -8.85 25.49 -30.58
CA HIS A 190 -8.44 26.86 -30.27
C HIS A 190 -9.59 27.62 -29.61
N GLN A 191 -10.79 27.55 -30.19
CA GLN A 191 -11.97 28.17 -29.60
C GLN A 191 -12.26 27.62 -28.21
N ILE A 192 -12.27 26.29 -28.04
CA ILE A 192 -12.50 25.66 -26.73
C ILE A 192 -11.45 26.11 -25.71
N SER A 193 -10.18 26.22 -26.13
CA SER A 193 -9.09 26.70 -25.27
C SER A 193 -9.33 28.11 -24.73
N GLU A 194 -9.88 29.02 -25.54
CA GLU A 194 -10.18 30.39 -25.13
C GLU A 194 -11.32 30.45 -24.11
N GLU A 195 -12.29 29.55 -24.22
CA GLU A 195 -13.45 29.49 -23.32
C GLU A 195 -13.11 28.90 -21.94
N ILE A 196 -12.19 27.93 -21.87
CA ILE A 196 -11.93 27.15 -20.65
C ILE A 196 -10.81 27.68 -19.76
N ILE A 197 -9.89 28.50 -20.29
CA ILE A 197 -8.71 28.91 -19.53
C ILE A 197 -8.98 30.22 -18.81
N ASN A 198 -8.95 30.13 -17.49
CA ASN A 198 -8.73 31.29 -16.65
C ASN A 198 -7.31 31.24 -16.07
N PRO A 199 -6.35 32.04 -16.58
CA PRO A 199 -4.97 32.03 -16.11
C PRO A 199 -4.81 32.31 -14.61
N SER A 200 -5.81 32.92 -13.97
CA SER A 200 -5.81 33.26 -12.55
C SER A 200 -5.97 32.07 -11.59
N LEU A 201 -6.28 30.87 -12.10
CA LEU A 201 -6.42 29.63 -11.30
C LEU A 201 -5.09 28.90 -11.04
N ARG A 202 -3.96 29.46 -11.49
CA ARG A 202 -2.63 28.89 -11.25
C ARG A 202 -2.09 29.33 -9.89
N HIS A 203 -2.42 28.58 -8.84
CA HIS A 203 -2.05 28.98 -7.47
C HIS A 203 -0.60 28.62 -7.07
N LYS A 204 0.01 27.52 -7.57
CA LYS A 204 1.40 27.08 -7.28
C LYS A 204 1.95 26.16 -8.39
N LYS A 205 3.29 26.16 -8.57
CA LYS A 205 4.05 25.28 -9.50
C LYS A 205 5.25 24.67 -8.76
N SER A 206 5.10 23.44 -8.28
CA SER A 206 6.22 22.62 -7.80
C SER A 206 6.70 21.67 -8.89
N ASP A 207 8.01 21.46 -9.01
CA ASP A 207 8.63 20.56 -9.98
C ASP A 207 9.02 19.20 -9.36
N LEU A 208 9.48 18.25 -10.18
CA LEU A 208 9.87 16.91 -9.74
C LEU A 208 11.07 16.95 -8.76
N LEU A 209 12.01 17.88 -9.00
CA LEU A 209 13.15 18.12 -8.11
C LEU A 209 12.71 18.59 -6.72
N SER A 210 11.68 19.44 -6.62
CA SER A 210 11.11 19.83 -5.34
C SER A 210 10.48 18.63 -4.60
N LEU A 211 9.95 17.66 -5.34
CA LEU A 211 9.41 16.43 -4.79
C LEU A 211 10.49 15.50 -4.25
N GLU A 212 11.54 15.27 -5.04
CA GLU A 212 12.70 14.48 -4.66
C GLU A 212 13.40 15.09 -3.43
N ASN A 213 13.54 16.41 -3.39
CA ASN A 213 14.08 17.12 -2.23
C ASN A 213 13.21 16.97 -0.97
N MET A 214 11.87 16.89 -1.13
CA MET A 214 10.96 16.64 0.00
C MET A 214 10.98 15.18 0.46
N ALA A 215 11.19 14.22 -0.46
CA ALA A 215 11.40 12.82 -0.10
C ALA A 215 12.72 12.63 0.66
N ASN A 216 13.78 13.29 0.21
CA ASN A 216 15.09 13.31 0.87
C ASN A 216 15.07 14.00 2.25
N SER A 217 14.03 14.78 2.57
CA SER A 217 13.81 15.39 3.89
C SER A 217 12.72 14.69 4.71
N GLU A 218 12.35 13.46 4.33
CA GLU A 218 11.37 12.59 5.02
C GLU A 218 9.95 13.18 5.13
N ARG A 219 9.63 14.22 4.35
CA ARG A 219 8.30 14.86 4.36
C ARG A 219 7.27 14.18 3.45
N VAL A 220 7.74 13.31 2.55
CA VAL A 220 6.93 12.47 1.66
C VAL A 220 7.67 11.15 1.43
N THR A 221 6.94 10.06 1.22
CA THR A 221 7.56 8.74 1.02
C THR A 221 8.11 8.58 -0.40
N GLN A 222 9.13 7.73 -0.58
CA GLN A 222 9.67 7.41 -1.90
C GLN A 222 8.60 6.84 -2.84
N SER A 223 7.62 6.10 -2.31
CA SER A 223 6.49 5.58 -3.07
C SER A 223 5.57 6.67 -3.65
N ILE A 224 5.59 7.90 -3.11
CA ILE A 224 4.87 9.05 -3.70
C ILE A 224 5.65 9.60 -4.90
N VAL A 225 6.98 9.67 -4.78
CA VAL A 225 7.86 10.06 -5.89
C VAL A 225 7.69 9.09 -7.05
N GLU A 226 7.76 7.78 -6.79
CA GLU A 226 7.58 6.74 -7.80
C GLU A 226 6.21 6.83 -8.48
N ALA A 227 5.12 6.96 -7.70
CA ALA A 227 3.78 7.11 -8.25
C ALA A 227 3.66 8.34 -9.17
N TYR A 228 4.29 9.46 -8.80
CA TYR A 228 4.29 10.67 -9.62
C TYR A 228 5.13 10.50 -10.88
N SER A 229 6.32 9.92 -10.78
CA SER A 229 7.18 9.64 -11.94
C SER A 229 6.51 8.72 -12.95
N ILE A 230 5.86 7.63 -12.49
CA ILE A 230 5.06 6.74 -13.36
C ILE A 230 3.94 7.52 -14.04
N SER A 231 3.25 8.37 -13.28
CA SER A 231 2.18 9.20 -13.83
C SER A 231 2.67 10.18 -14.90
N LEU A 232 3.86 10.75 -14.74
CA LEU A 232 4.46 11.63 -15.73
C LEU A 232 4.91 10.87 -16.99
N GLU A 233 5.48 9.67 -16.83
CA GLU A 233 5.82 8.81 -17.96
C GLU A 233 4.57 8.48 -18.79
N LEU A 234 3.47 8.12 -18.12
CA LEU A 234 2.17 7.91 -18.77
C LEU A 234 1.62 9.17 -19.42
N ALA A 235 1.77 10.33 -18.78
CA ALA A 235 1.30 11.60 -19.30
C ALA A 235 2.07 12.05 -20.56
N ASP A 236 3.28 11.53 -20.79
CA ASP A 236 4.11 11.83 -21.95
C ASP A 236 3.82 10.94 -23.17
N LYS A 237 3.14 9.80 -22.96
CA LYS A 237 2.70 8.94 -24.05
C LYS A 237 1.57 9.60 -24.86
N ASN A 238 1.71 9.64 -26.18
CA ASN A 238 0.71 10.20 -27.09
C ASN A 238 -0.34 9.14 -27.49
N GLY A 239 -1.33 8.87 -26.62
CA GLY A 239 -2.50 8.04 -26.95
C GLY A 239 -2.77 6.93 -25.93
N VAL A 240 -3.65 5.98 -26.30
CA VAL A 240 -3.93 4.75 -25.52
C VAL A 240 -2.63 3.98 -25.41
N ALA A 241 -2.04 3.98 -24.22
CA ALA A 241 -0.69 3.49 -24.02
C ALA A 241 -0.63 1.95 -24.04
N ASP A 242 0.42 1.41 -24.67
CA ASP A 242 0.94 0.10 -24.30
C ASP A 242 1.59 0.27 -22.92
N ASP A 243 0.80 -0.03 -21.90
CA ASP A 243 1.18 0.11 -20.50
C ASP A 243 1.94 -1.09 -19.97
N SER A 244 2.17 -2.12 -20.79
CA SER A 244 2.88 -3.33 -20.35
C SER A 244 4.21 -3.03 -19.64
N ALA A 245 4.94 -2.00 -20.10
CA ALA A 245 6.22 -1.59 -19.51
C ALA A 245 6.11 -0.97 -18.11
N VAL A 246 5.02 -0.25 -17.82
CA VAL A 246 4.83 0.49 -16.55
C VAL A 246 3.82 -0.16 -15.62
N GLN A 247 2.98 -1.07 -16.13
CA GLN A 247 1.93 -1.71 -15.35
C GLN A 247 2.50 -2.53 -14.19
N PHE A 248 3.60 -3.25 -14.43
CA PHE A 248 4.30 -3.96 -13.36
C PHE A 248 4.76 -3.02 -12.24
N GLN A 249 5.20 -1.80 -12.59
CA GLN A 249 5.62 -0.81 -11.61
C GLN A 249 4.42 -0.24 -10.84
N ILE A 250 3.31 0.06 -11.53
CA ILE A 250 2.06 0.50 -10.90
C ILE A 250 1.59 -0.54 -9.88
N ASP A 251 1.49 -1.80 -10.29
CA ASP A 251 1.01 -2.89 -9.45
C ASP A 251 1.94 -3.12 -8.27
N ARG A 252 3.27 -3.07 -8.49
CA ARG A 252 4.26 -3.16 -7.42
C ARG A 252 4.04 -2.06 -6.38
N VAL A 253 4.02 -0.80 -6.81
CA VAL A 253 3.90 0.36 -5.90
C VAL A 253 2.54 0.34 -5.19
N TYR A 254 1.45 0.05 -5.89
CA TYR A 254 0.12 -0.10 -5.30
C TYR A 254 0.09 -1.21 -4.23
N ASN A 255 0.64 -2.38 -4.54
CA ASN A 255 0.67 -3.52 -3.62
C ASN A 255 1.57 -3.28 -2.41
N GLU A 256 2.73 -2.64 -2.61
CA GLU A 256 3.62 -2.26 -1.50
C GLU A 256 2.95 -1.25 -0.58
N VAL A 257 2.39 -0.17 -1.11
CA VAL A 257 1.64 0.82 -0.33
C VAL A 257 0.45 0.17 0.37
N SER A 258 -0.25 -0.74 -0.32
CA SER A 258 -1.39 -1.46 0.24
C SER A 258 -1.01 -2.42 1.36
N LYS A 259 0.13 -3.09 1.23
CA LYS A 259 0.67 -3.92 2.29
C LYS A 259 1.06 -3.05 3.48
N TRP A 260 1.92 -2.05 3.29
CA TRP A 260 2.42 -1.22 4.38
C TRP A 260 1.31 -0.46 5.11
N ARG A 261 0.35 0.12 4.40
CA ARG A 261 -0.75 0.83 5.06
C ARG A 261 -1.68 -0.11 5.82
N ARG A 262 -1.92 -1.33 5.33
CA ARG A 262 -2.62 -2.37 6.12
C ARG A 262 -1.88 -2.73 7.41
N LEU A 263 -0.55 -2.71 7.39
CA LEU A 263 0.27 -2.97 8.59
C LEU A 263 0.24 -1.84 9.62
N LEU A 264 -0.02 -0.61 9.18
CA LEU A 264 0.14 0.60 9.99
C LEU A 264 -1.18 1.28 10.35
N LEU A 265 -2.32 0.65 10.05
CA LEU A 265 -3.65 1.16 10.37
C LEU A 265 -4.31 0.24 11.40
N PRO A 266 -4.95 0.82 12.43
CA PRO A 266 -5.64 0.05 13.43
C PRO A 266 -6.82 -0.68 12.78
N THR A 267 -6.85 -2.00 12.92
CA THR A 267 -8.00 -2.84 12.61
C THR A 267 -9.05 -2.62 13.70
N SER A 268 -10.31 -2.42 13.31
CA SER A 268 -11.45 -2.27 14.23
C SER A 268 -11.88 -3.58 14.91
N ILE A 269 -11.09 -4.64 14.71
CA ILE A 269 -11.32 -6.00 15.22
C ILE A 269 -10.39 -6.19 16.41
N LYS A 270 -10.92 -6.68 17.53
CA LYS A 270 -10.09 -7.03 18.69
C LYS A 270 -9.09 -8.12 18.26
N PRO A 271 -7.78 -7.96 18.50
CA PRO A 271 -6.79 -8.96 18.18
C PRO A 271 -7.13 -10.30 18.83
N LYS A 272 -6.88 -11.40 18.12
CA LYS A 272 -7.13 -12.76 18.59
C LYS A 272 -5.81 -13.46 18.94
N LEU A 273 -5.73 -13.98 20.17
CA LEU A 273 -4.73 -14.94 20.62
C LEU A 273 -5.28 -16.35 20.35
N GLN A 274 -4.51 -17.23 19.73
CA GLN A 274 -4.90 -18.62 19.49
C GLN A 274 -3.80 -19.59 19.89
N ILE A 275 -4.17 -20.64 20.61
CA ILE A 275 -3.28 -21.71 21.07
C ILE A 275 -3.69 -22.98 20.36
N PHE A 276 -2.72 -23.64 19.74
CA PHE A 276 -2.86 -24.98 19.17
C PHE A 276 -2.01 -25.97 19.97
N TRP A 277 -2.46 -27.23 20.00
CA TRP A 277 -1.66 -28.33 20.53
C TRP A 277 -1.75 -29.53 19.62
N LYS A 278 -0.74 -30.39 19.68
CA LYS A 278 -0.72 -31.65 18.96
C LYS A 278 0.10 -32.70 19.69
N GLU A 279 -0.14 -33.96 19.34
CA GLU A 279 0.66 -35.08 19.82
C GLU A 279 1.96 -35.25 19.01
N LEU A 280 2.96 -35.96 19.56
CA LEU A 280 4.27 -36.18 18.90
C LEU A 280 4.15 -36.90 17.54
N ASN A 281 3.12 -37.73 17.39
CA ASN A 281 2.84 -38.51 16.18
C ASN A 281 1.99 -37.75 15.16
N GLU A 282 1.47 -36.57 15.51
CA GLU A 282 0.73 -35.71 14.59
C GLU A 282 1.67 -34.78 13.84
N GLU A 283 1.63 -34.80 12.51
CA GLU A 283 2.51 -33.98 11.69
C GLU A 283 2.06 -32.50 11.67
N THR A 284 0.76 -32.23 11.72
CA THR A 284 0.19 -30.89 11.50
C THR A 284 -0.70 -30.44 12.67
N PHE A 285 -0.76 -29.12 12.90
CA PHE A 285 -1.76 -28.53 13.80
C PHE A 285 -3.12 -28.46 13.09
N VAL A 286 -4.19 -28.71 13.83
CA VAL A 286 -5.57 -28.78 13.31
C VAL A 286 -6.51 -27.88 14.11
N GLU A 287 -7.49 -27.28 13.45
CA GLU A 287 -8.35 -26.25 14.06
C GLU A 287 -9.15 -26.74 15.27
N HIS A 288 -9.54 -28.02 15.29
CA HIS A 288 -10.27 -28.61 16.41
C HIS A 288 -9.39 -28.91 17.64
N HIS A 289 -8.07 -28.82 17.51
CA HIS A 289 -7.11 -28.81 18.62
C HIS A 289 -6.59 -27.39 18.85
N SER A 290 -7.53 -26.44 18.98
CA SER A 290 -7.20 -25.05 19.27
C SER A 290 -8.19 -24.40 20.23
N LEU A 291 -7.69 -23.41 20.95
CA LEU A 291 -8.48 -22.50 21.80
C LEU A 291 -8.07 -21.07 21.49
N SER A 292 -9.00 -20.13 21.63
CA SER A 292 -8.71 -18.72 21.35
C SER A 292 -9.37 -17.77 22.33
N ALA A 293 -8.78 -16.59 22.44
CA ALA A 293 -9.27 -15.48 23.24
C ALA A 293 -9.05 -14.16 22.48
N ASN A 294 -9.95 -13.20 22.68
CA ASN A 294 -9.72 -11.83 22.21
C ASN A 294 -8.86 -11.09 23.23
N VAL A 295 -7.89 -10.33 22.74
CA VAL A 295 -6.99 -9.49 23.53
C VAL A 295 -7.47 -8.04 23.43
N ASP A 296 -7.41 -7.29 24.52
CA ASP A 296 -7.73 -5.87 24.52
C ASP A 296 -6.46 -5.03 24.36
N PRO A 297 -6.23 -4.43 23.17
CA PRO A 297 -4.99 -3.72 22.89
C PRO A 297 -4.87 -2.39 23.64
N SER A 298 -5.93 -1.95 24.33
CA SER A 298 -5.93 -0.73 25.14
C SER A 298 -5.52 -0.96 26.59
N THR A 299 -5.39 -2.23 26.99
CA THR A 299 -5.05 -2.61 28.36
C THR A 299 -3.56 -2.98 28.48
N GLY A 300 -3.07 -3.10 29.71
CA GLY A 300 -1.69 -3.49 29.99
C GLY A 300 -1.43 -4.97 29.68
N TYR A 301 -0.68 -5.63 30.56
CA TYR A 301 -0.55 -7.09 30.47
C TYR A 301 -1.84 -7.77 30.90
N GLU A 302 -2.29 -8.74 30.09
CA GLU A 302 -3.44 -9.60 30.37
C GLU A 302 -2.98 -11.05 30.56
N THR A 303 -3.62 -11.78 31.47
CA THR A 303 -3.34 -13.20 31.70
C THR A 303 -4.45 -14.08 31.16
N PHE A 304 -4.11 -14.96 30.22
CA PHE A 304 -5.00 -15.95 29.63
C PHE A 304 -4.67 -17.34 30.16
N ARG A 305 -5.70 -18.16 30.35
CA ARG A 305 -5.58 -19.56 30.80
C ARG A 305 -6.30 -20.48 29.85
N PHE A 306 -5.56 -21.37 29.21
CA PHE A 306 -6.07 -22.31 28.22
C PHE A 306 -5.99 -23.73 28.76
N PRO A 307 -7.12 -24.40 29.01
CA PRO A 307 -7.12 -25.82 29.36
C PRO A 307 -6.72 -26.65 28.13
N LEU A 308 -5.56 -27.29 28.18
CA LEU A 308 -5.10 -28.20 27.13
C LEU A 308 -5.53 -29.62 27.51
N ALA A 309 -6.21 -30.30 26.59
CA ALA A 309 -6.76 -31.64 26.82
C ALA A 309 -5.66 -32.72 26.86
N SER A 310 -4.62 -32.53 26.05
CA SER A 310 -3.41 -33.34 25.92
C SER A 310 -2.45 -32.58 24.99
N GLY A 311 -1.28 -33.14 24.67
CA GLY A 311 -0.40 -32.58 23.65
C GLY A 311 1.01 -32.28 24.14
N LYS A 312 1.98 -32.55 23.27
CA LYS A 312 3.41 -32.47 23.56
C LYS A 312 4.08 -31.25 22.94
N VAL A 313 3.45 -30.72 21.91
CA VAL A 313 3.90 -29.53 21.18
C VAL A 313 2.77 -28.53 21.18
N VAL A 314 3.07 -27.33 21.67
CA VAL A 314 2.14 -26.20 21.70
C VAL A 314 2.60 -25.19 20.68
N ARG A 315 1.68 -24.71 19.85
CA ARG A 315 1.87 -23.56 18.98
C ARG A 315 1.04 -22.40 19.52
N ILE A 316 1.66 -21.23 19.62
CA ILE A 316 1.05 -20.01 20.12
C ILE A 316 1.07 -19.01 18.99
N ASP A 317 -0.13 -18.54 18.65
CA ASP A 317 -0.34 -17.46 17.70
C ASP A 317 -0.74 -16.22 18.51
N PRO A 318 0.22 -15.36 18.87
CA PRO A 318 0.01 -14.31 19.87
C PRO A 318 -0.97 -13.23 19.41
N ILE A 319 -1.14 -13.08 18.09
CA ILE A 319 -1.99 -12.07 17.47
C ILE A 319 -2.32 -12.48 16.03
N ASP A 320 -3.51 -12.17 15.53
CA ASP A 320 -3.94 -12.41 14.14
C ASP A 320 -3.80 -11.17 13.22
N GLN A 321 -3.15 -10.13 13.70
CA GLN A 321 -3.02 -8.83 13.04
C GLN A 321 -1.64 -8.19 13.33
N PRO A 322 -1.26 -7.10 12.63
CA PRO A 322 -0.01 -6.42 12.90
C PRO A 322 -0.02 -5.82 14.30
N GLY A 323 1.09 -5.96 15.03
CA GLY A 323 1.17 -5.42 16.38
C GLY A 323 2.50 -5.75 17.06
N LEU A 324 2.75 -5.01 18.14
CA LEU A 324 3.80 -5.31 19.09
C LEU A 324 3.24 -6.25 20.16
N ILE A 325 4.00 -7.31 20.47
CA ILE A 325 3.63 -8.33 21.45
C ILE A 325 4.73 -8.36 22.50
N SER A 326 4.36 -8.28 23.77
CA SER A 326 5.26 -8.49 24.90
C SER A 326 4.74 -9.63 25.75
N ILE A 327 5.46 -10.74 25.85
CA ILE A 327 5.09 -11.91 26.65
C ILE A 327 5.96 -11.93 27.90
N ARG A 328 5.35 -11.80 29.08
CA ARG A 328 6.05 -11.82 30.38
C ARG A 328 6.08 -13.18 31.03
N LYS A 329 5.03 -13.97 30.79
CA LYS A 329 4.91 -15.29 31.39
C LYS A 329 4.32 -16.23 30.36
N LEU A 330 4.96 -17.38 30.23
CA LEU A 330 4.39 -18.51 29.50
C LEU A 330 4.69 -19.76 30.31
N ALA A 331 3.67 -20.34 30.93
CA ALA A 331 3.86 -21.48 31.83
C ALA A 331 2.78 -22.53 31.62
N PHE A 332 3.17 -23.80 31.70
CA PHE A 332 2.24 -24.92 31.68
C PHE A 332 2.21 -25.58 33.06
N THR A 333 1.01 -25.85 33.58
CA THR A 333 0.79 -26.56 34.86
C THR A 333 -0.09 -27.78 34.64
N ASP A 334 0.36 -28.96 35.07
CA ASP A 334 -0.41 -30.21 34.95
C ASP A 334 -1.48 -30.37 36.04
N GLY A 335 -2.23 -31.47 35.97
CA GLY A 335 -3.25 -31.82 36.99
C GLY A 335 -2.68 -32.12 38.38
N ASN A 336 -1.38 -32.39 38.49
CA ASN A 336 -0.68 -32.69 39.75
C ASN A 336 -0.06 -31.44 40.40
N GLY A 337 -0.11 -30.29 39.72
CA GLY A 337 0.46 -29.02 40.17
C GLY A 337 1.94 -28.85 39.83
N MET A 338 2.52 -29.71 39.00
CA MET A 338 3.86 -29.53 38.46
C MET A 338 3.81 -28.48 37.34
N GLN A 339 4.71 -27.50 37.40
CA GLN A 339 4.74 -26.36 36.48
C GLN A 339 6.08 -26.30 35.75
N ILE A 340 6.05 -25.92 34.47
CA ILE A 340 7.21 -25.54 33.66
C ILE A 340 7.05 -24.13 33.11
N ASP A 341 8.12 -23.34 33.13
CA ASP A 341 8.19 -22.03 32.47
C ASP A 341 8.75 -22.21 31.05
N LEU A 342 7.94 -21.94 30.03
CA LEU A 342 8.32 -22.16 28.64
C LEU A 342 9.26 -21.08 28.08
N ILE A 343 9.44 -19.95 28.78
CA ILE A 343 10.43 -18.93 28.41
C ILE A 343 11.80 -19.30 28.98
N ALA A 344 11.83 -19.76 30.23
CA ALA A 344 13.08 -20.03 30.94
C ALA A 344 13.59 -21.47 30.75
N ASP A 345 12.69 -22.46 30.74
CA ASP A 345 13.03 -23.88 30.89
C ASP A 345 12.82 -24.72 29.61
N ALA A 346 12.07 -24.21 28.62
CA ALA A 346 11.86 -24.87 27.33
C ALA A 346 12.51 -24.07 26.20
N GLN A 347 13.33 -24.73 25.38
CA GLN A 347 13.88 -24.08 24.18
C GLN A 347 12.75 -23.80 23.21
N LEU A 348 12.49 -22.52 22.95
CA LEU A 348 11.66 -22.07 21.83
C LEU A 348 12.17 -22.75 20.55
N ASP A 349 11.38 -23.65 19.98
CA ASP A 349 11.82 -24.47 18.84
C ASP A 349 11.95 -23.58 17.60
N THR A 350 10.91 -22.78 17.32
CA THR A 350 10.84 -21.91 16.15
C THR A 350 9.93 -20.71 16.39
N THR A 351 10.31 -19.58 15.78
CA THR A 351 9.44 -18.42 15.57
C THR A 351 9.25 -18.19 14.08
N GLU A 352 8.01 -18.23 13.60
CA GLU A 352 7.67 -17.88 12.23
C GLU A 352 6.88 -16.58 12.20
N ASN A 353 7.19 -15.71 11.24
CA ASN A 353 6.51 -14.43 11.03
C ASN A 353 6.46 -13.48 12.26
N LEU A 354 7.36 -13.70 13.21
CA LEU A 354 7.63 -12.85 14.37
C LEU A 354 9.06 -12.31 14.29
N ILE A 355 9.20 -11.00 14.45
CA ILE A 355 10.52 -10.34 14.52
C ILE A 355 10.79 -10.03 15.99
N GLN A 356 11.79 -10.65 16.58
CA GLN A 356 12.17 -10.41 17.97
C GLN A 356 12.78 -9.01 18.16
N VAL A 357 12.42 -8.32 19.24
CA VAL A 357 12.89 -6.96 19.55
C VAL A 357 13.44 -6.90 20.98
N GLU A 358 14.75 -7.00 21.14
CA GLU A 358 15.40 -7.09 22.47
C GLU A 358 15.32 -5.79 23.31
N GLU A 359 15.03 -4.64 22.69
CA GLU A 359 15.18 -3.31 23.30
C GLU A 359 13.85 -2.67 23.77
N LEU A 360 12.69 -3.24 23.45
CA LEU A 360 11.37 -2.72 23.84
C LEU A 360 10.88 -3.24 25.20
N GLY A 361 11.46 -4.33 25.69
CA GLY A 361 11.10 -4.97 26.94
C GLY A 361 11.77 -4.39 28.17
N ASP A 362 11.27 -4.75 29.34
CA ASP A 362 11.94 -4.54 30.63
C ASP A 362 12.96 -5.66 30.95
N GLY A 363 13.35 -6.45 29.94
CA GLY A 363 14.27 -7.58 30.03
C GLY A 363 13.72 -8.82 30.74
N ARG A 364 12.42 -8.85 31.08
CA ARG A 364 11.78 -9.94 31.85
C ARG A 364 10.93 -10.89 31.01
N GLY A 365 10.96 -10.77 29.68
CA GLY A 365 10.07 -11.52 28.79
C GLY A 365 10.57 -11.58 27.34
N LEU A 366 9.67 -11.94 26.43
CA LEU A 366 9.91 -11.99 25.00
C LEU A 366 9.08 -10.91 24.28
N ASP A 367 9.75 -10.06 23.51
CA ASP A 367 9.11 -9.00 22.74
C ASP A 367 9.24 -9.26 21.24
N PHE A 368 8.13 -9.13 20.52
CA PHE A 368 8.05 -9.41 19.10
C PHE A 368 7.20 -8.40 18.35
N ILE A 369 7.49 -8.23 17.06
CA ILE A 369 6.62 -7.56 16.10
C ILE A 369 6.07 -8.60 15.13
N SER A 370 4.74 -8.61 15.01
CA SER A 370 4.02 -9.37 13.97
C SER A 370 3.73 -8.46 12.77
N LEU A 371 4.06 -8.94 11.57
CA LEU A 371 3.79 -8.25 10.30
C LEU A 371 2.52 -8.76 9.60
N ASN A 372 1.64 -9.45 10.32
CA ASN A 372 0.45 -10.12 9.78
C ASN A 372 0.77 -11.08 8.63
N LYS A 373 1.19 -12.28 9.04
CA LYS A 373 1.10 -13.54 8.32
C LYS A 373 1.24 -14.62 9.39
N ASP A 374 0.16 -15.07 10.02
CA ASP A 374 0.18 -16.27 10.87
C ASP A 374 1.43 -16.36 11.81
N PRO A 375 1.59 -15.45 12.79
CA PRO A 375 2.75 -15.45 13.66
C PRO A 375 2.71 -16.68 14.56
N GLN A 376 3.77 -17.50 14.57
CA GLN A 376 3.78 -18.76 15.31
C GLN A 376 4.98 -18.84 16.24
N MET A 377 4.74 -19.23 17.49
CA MET A 377 5.77 -19.67 18.41
C MET A 377 5.51 -21.12 18.77
N ILE A 378 6.49 -21.99 18.55
CA ILE A 378 6.34 -23.43 18.81
C ILE A 378 7.21 -23.83 20.00
N PHE A 379 6.60 -24.52 20.95
CA PHE A 379 7.23 -25.01 22.18
C PHE A 379 6.98 -26.50 22.35
N ARG A 380 7.98 -27.22 22.88
CA ARG A 380 7.80 -28.57 23.42
C ARG A 380 7.54 -28.51 24.92
N LEU A 381 6.72 -29.44 25.41
CA LEU A 381 6.46 -29.63 26.83
C LEU A 381 7.24 -30.86 27.36
N PRO A 382 8.55 -30.75 27.67
CA PRO A 382 9.33 -31.88 28.13
C PRO A 382 8.84 -32.38 29.50
N GLY A 383 8.56 -33.68 29.61
CA GLY A 383 8.15 -34.32 30.87
C GLY A 383 6.64 -34.27 31.16
N PHE A 384 5.83 -33.68 30.28
CA PHE A 384 4.37 -33.61 30.38
C PHE A 384 3.69 -34.36 29.22
N ASP A 385 4.24 -35.53 28.90
CA ASP A 385 3.75 -36.38 27.82
C ASP A 385 2.29 -36.82 28.10
N ASP A 386 1.33 -36.24 27.37
CA ASP A 386 -0.11 -36.55 27.39
C ASP A 386 -0.87 -36.11 28.66
N GLU A 387 -0.31 -35.22 29.47
CA GLU A 387 -0.98 -34.67 30.66
C GLU A 387 -1.91 -33.51 30.27
N ALA A 388 -3.17 -33.56 30.72
CA ALA A 388 -4.06 -32.42 30.65
C ALA A 388 -3.59 -31.35 31.65
N GLY A 389 -3.66 -30.08 31.26
CA GLY A 389 -3.14 -29.00 32.08
C GLY A 389 -3.64 -27.64 31.66
N ILE A 390 -3.09 -26.61 32.30
CA ILE A 390 -3.41 -25.22 32.02
C ILE A 390 -2.17 -24.53 31.48
N LEU A 391 -2.26 -24.03 30.26
CA LEU A 391 -1.30 -23.08 29.71
C LEU A 391 -1.71 -21.67 30.13
N GLU A 392 -0.84 -21.01 30.89
CA GLU A 392 -0.97 -19.62 31.28
C GLU A 392 -0.08 -18.75 30.39
N VAL A 393 -0.69 -17.75 29.75
CA VAL A 393 0.00 -16.78 28.89
C VAL A 393 -0.28 -15.38 29.44
N GLU A 394 0.76 -14.69 29.92
CA GLU A 394 0.68 -13.27 30.27
C GLU A 394 1.32 -12.45 29.16
N LEU A 395 0.51 -11.70 28.43
CA LEU A 395 0.96 -10.92 27.29
C LEU A 395 0.30 -9.54 27.23
N LYS A 396 1.01 -8.59 26.64
CA LYS A 396 0.51 -7.29 26.20
C LYS A 396 0.56 -7.25 24.68
N VAL A 397 -0.51 -6.78 24.05
CA VAL A 397 -0.55 -6.50 22.61
C VAL A 397 -0.80 -5.02 22.42
N THR A 398 0.07 -4.35 21.67
CA THR A 398 -0.16 -2.99 21.18
C THR A 398 -0.46 -3.06 19.68
N THR A 399 -1.64 -2.56 19.29
CA THR A 399 -1.99 -2.31 17.88
C THR A 399 -2.14 -0.83 17.57
N ASP A 400 -1.76 0.05 18.51
CA ASP A 400 -1.69 1.47 18.24
C ASP A 400 -0.70 1.74 17.11
N SER A 401 -1.22 2.30 16.03
CA SER A 401 -0.44 2.67 14.87
C SER A 401 0.77 3.54 15.20
N ILE A 402 0.74 4.37 16.26
CA ILE A 402 1.88 5.23 16.60
C ILE A 402 3.01 4.43 17.24
N GLU A 403 2.75 3.73 18.34
CA GLU A 403 3.77 2.89 19.01
C GLU A 403 4.32 1.81 18.07
N VAL A 404 3.44 1.16 17.29
CA VAL A 404 3.85 0.19 16.28
C VAL A 404 4.71 0.86 15.22
N ARG A 405 4.32 2.05 14.70
CA ARG A 405 5.14 2.82 13.74
C ARG A 405 6.50 3.19 14.31
N GLU A 406 6.58 3.65 15.55
CA GLU A 406 7.86 4.02 16.18
C GLU A 406 8.78 2.81 16.28
N ALA A 407 8.27 1.67 16.74
CA ALA A 407 9.02 0.42 16.79
C ALA A 407 9.47 -0.03 15.37
N PHE A 408 8.62 0.12 14.36
CA PHE A 408 8.98 -0.12 12.96
C PHE A 408 10.07 0.83 12.46
N ILE A 409 9.98 2.11 12.78
CA ILE A 409 10.97 3.12 12.39
C ILE A 409 12.32 2.77 13.01
N GLU A 410 12.37 2.33 14.27
CA GLU A 410 13.61 1.87 14.90
C GLU A 410 14.18 0.65 14.20
N ILE A 411 13.35 -0.34 13.85
CA ILE A 411 13.78 -1.52 13.07
C ILE A 411 14.32 -1.11 11.70
N ILE A 412 13.61 -0.24 10.98
CA ILE A 412 14.04 0.23 9.66
C ILE A 412 15.36 0.99 9.78
N LYS A 413 15.52 1.86 10.79
CA LYS A 413 16.78 2.58 11.05
C LYS A 413 17.93 1.60 11.30
N LYS A 414 17.73 0.60 12.17
CA LYS A 414 18.75 -0.41 12.51
C LYS A 414 19.11 -1.28 11.31
N ASN A 415 18.11 -1.73 10.55
CA ASN A 415 18.32 -2.48 9.32
C ASN A 415 19.01 -1.63 8.25
N THR A 416 18.68 -0.34 8.13
CA THR A 416 19.36 0.57 7.20
C THR A 416 20.83 0.74 7.58
N VAL A 417 21.15 0.85 8.87
CA VAL A 417 22.53 0.85 9.37
C VAL A 417 23.21 -0.48 9.02
N ALA A 418 22.59 -1.62 9.33
CA ALA A 418 23.14 -2.95 9.03
C ALA A 418 23.35 -3.17 7.52
N TYR A 419 22.41 -2.73 6.67
CA TYR A 419 22.55 -2.79 5.20
C TYR A 419 23.65 -1.85 4.71
N SER A 420 23.82 -0.67 5.31
CA SER A 420 24.89 0.26 4.97
C SER A 420 26.28 -0.30 5.34
N GLU A 421 26.38 -0.97 6.49
CA GLU A 421 27.58 -1.69 6.91
C GLU A 421 27.88 -2.88 5.98
N LEU A 422 26.86 -3.67 5.65
CA LEU A 422 27.00 -4.79 4.70
C LEU A 422 27.39 -4.30 3.31
N ALA A 423 26.80 -3.21 2.82
CA ALA A 423 27.16 -2.60 1.54
C ALA A 423 28.61 -2.10 1.54
N SER A 424 29.06 -1.49 2.65
CA SER A 424 30.45 -1.08 2.85
C SER A 424 31.41 -2.28 2.82
N GLN A 425 31.06 -3.38 3.49
CA GLN A 425 31.83 -4.62 3.47
C GLN A 425 31.89 -5.24 2.07
N ILE A 426 30.77 -5.26 1.33
CA ILE A 426 30.72 -5.74 -0.06
C ILE A 426 31.64 -4.89 -0.95
N GLN A 427 31.61 -3.57 -0.81
CA GLN A 427 32.47 -2.66 -1.58
C GLN A 427 33.96 -2.85 -1.24
N GLN A 428 34.28 -3.10 0.03
CA GLN A 428 35.63 -3.42 0.47
C GLN A 428 36.13 -4.75 -0.12
N LEU A 429 35.28 -5.78 -0.13
CA LEU A 429 35.57 -7.07 -0.77
C LEU A 429 35.74 -6.94 -2.29
N GLN A 430 34.90 -6.15 -2.97
CA GLN A 430 35.05 -5.87 -4.41
C GLN A 430 36.39 -5.19 -4.72
N THR A 431 36.81 -4.25 -3.88
CA THR A 431 38.11 -3.57 -4.01
C THR A 431 39.27 -4.56 -3.83
N GLN A 432 39.18 -5.47 -2.86
CA GLN A 432 40.19 -6.53 -2.66
C GLN A 432 40.24 -7.50 -3.85
N ILE A 433 39.10 -7.92 -4.38
CA ILE A 433 39.02 -8.77 -5.57
C ILE A 433 39.71 -8.08 -6.76
N GLN A 434 39.46 -6.78 -6.96
CA GLN A 434 40.08 -6.02 -8.04
C GLN A 434 41.61 -5.92 -7.87
N GLN A 435 42.10 -5.72 -6.64
CA GLN A 435 43.54 -5.72 -6.35
C GLN A 435 44.18 -7.09 -6.62
N ILE A 436 43.52 -8.18 -6.23
CA ILE A 436 43.99 -9.54 -6.50
C ILE A 436 44.01 -9.81 -8.01
N GLN A 437 43.00 -9.39 -8.76
CA GLN A 437 42.96 -9.52 -10.22
C GLN A 437 44.10 -8.75 -10.89
N LEU A 438 44.42 -7.54 -10.43
CA LEU A 438 45.57 -6.76 -10.91
C LEU A 438 46.89 -7.49 -10.62
N GLN A 439 47.07 -8.00 -9.40
CA GLN A 439 48.27 -8.78 -9.03
C GLN A 439 48.43 -10.05 -9.88
N VAL A 440 47.33 -10.79 -10.13
CA VAL A 440 47.35 -11.97 -11.00
C VAL A 440 47.72 -11.60 -12.43
N THR A 441 47.23 -10.47 -12.93
CA THR A 441 47.55 -9.97 -14.27
C THR A 441 49.03 -9.56 -14.38
N ASP A 442 49.58 -8.94 -13.35
CA ASP A 442 51.01 -8.58 -13.26
C ASP A 442 51.93 -9.81 -13.14
N ILE A 443 51.50 -10.83 -12.40
CA ILE A 443 52.21 -12.12 -12.33
C ILE A 443 52.20 -12.80 -13.70
N ASN A 444 51.06 -12.80 -14.41
CA ASN A 444 50.97 -13.40 -15.74
C ASN A 444 51.80 -12.65 -16.78
N SER A 445 51.80 -11.31 -16.76
CA SER A 445 52.57 -10.48 -17.69
C SER A 445 54.09 -10.59 -17.45
N SER A 446 54.53 -10.59 -16.19
CA SER A 446 55.94 -10.79 -15.82
C SER A 446 56.44 -12.20 -16.12
N SER A 447 55.59 -13.22 -15.97
CA SER A 447 55.91 -14.60 -16.33
C SER A 447 56.02 -14.76 -17.86
N LEU A 448 55.09 -14.18 -18.63
CA LEU A 448 55.12 -14.18 -20.09
C LEU A 448 56.36 -13.44 -20.63
N GLN A 449 56.74 -12.31 -20.05
CA GLN A 449 57.97 -11.59 -20.41
C GLN A 449 59.24 -12.41 -20.12
N LYS A 450 59.28 -13.17 -19.01
CA LYS A 450 60.40 -14.07 -18.71
C LYS A 450 60.49 -15.23 -19.71
N VAL A 451 59.36 -15.79 -20.14
CA VAL A 451 59.31 -16.84 -21.17
C VAL A 451 59.73 -16.28 -22.52
N SER A 452 59.22 -15.12 -22.93
CA SER A 452 59.59 -14.44 -24.18
C SER A 452 61.09 -14.13 -24.23
N ARG A 453 61.68 -13.59 -23.15
CA ARG A 453 63.13 -13.31 -23.09
C ARG A 453 63.99 -14.56 -23.11
N LYS A 454 63.50 -15.69 -22.57
CA LYS A 454 64.19 -16.99 -22.70
C LYS A 454 64.08 -17.52 -24.13
N PHE A 455 62.95 -17.32 -24.80
CA PHE A 455 62.72 -17.74 -26.18
C PHE A 455 63.57 -16.92 -27.16
N ASP A 456 63.63 -15.60 -27.00
CA ASP A 456 64.49 -14.72 -27.82
C ASP A 456 66.00 -15.00 -27.63
N ARG A 457 66.41 -15.47 -26.43
CA ARG A 457 67.78 -15.95 -26.17
C ARG A 457 68.09 -17.31 -26.77
N TRP A 458 67.07 -18.09 -27.12
CA TRP A 458 67.22 -19.40 -27.75
C TRP A 458 67.23 -19.28 -29.28
N ILE A 459 66.59 -18.24 -29.83
CA ILE A 459 66.56 -17.91 -31.27
C ILE A 459 67.84 -17.19 -31.73
N ARG A 460 68.54 -16.47 -30.84
CA ARG A 460 69.87 -15.90 -31.09
C ARG A 460 70.96 -16.89 -30.73
#